data_AF-A0A068RGS3-F1
#
_entry.id   AF-A0A068RGS3-F1
#
_cell.length_a   1.000
_cell.length_b   1.000
_cell.length_c   1.000
_cell.angle_alpha   90.00
_cell.angle_beta   90.00
_cell.angle_gamma   90.00
#
_symmetry.space_group_name_H-M   'P 1'
#
loop_
_entity.id
_entity.type
_entity.pdbx_description
1 polymer ?
#
loop_
_entity_poly.entity_id
_entity_poly.type
_entity_poly.pdbx_seq_one_letter_code
_entity_poly.pdbx_strand_id
1 'polypeptide(L)'
;MTMTHGTIQNSPLWIKGWFLISSLVVLWDAGYCLSRPHSMEGGKWNAIWRPYNLYGKIDTFYGIEALEAQDGFTSAQAFMNLVETALNFAYLGMITYRPLTKIGQANLVGFTAASLTVAKTVLYWLVELFSGMQHTGHNELRDFILLWVIPNGAWILVPGMIMVALGRDLFARLDQQQDKSKAE
;
A
#
# COMPACT_ATOMS: atom_id res chain seq x y z
N MET A 1 -17.19 12.24 -8.87
CA MET A 1 -16.07 13.13 -8.48
C MET A 1 -16.57 14.55 -8.69
N THR A 2 -16.70 15.35 -7.64
CA THR A 2 -17.16 16.73 -7.78
C THR A 2 -15.93 17.62 -7.86
N MET A 3 -15.64 18.12 -9.06
CA MET A 3 -14.56 19.07 -9.33
C MET A 3 -15.17 20.44 -9.52
N THR A 4 -14.65 21.44 -8.80
CA THR A 4 -14.96 22.85 -9.05
C THR A 4 -13.64 23.57 -9.22
N HIS A 5 -13.45 24.24 -10.36
CA HIS A 5 -12.19 24.88 -10.74
C HIS A 5 -10.95 23.98 -10.62
N GLY A 6 -11.05 22.70 -11.00
CA GLY A 6 -9.92 21.76 -10.96
C GLY A 6 -9.59 21.18 -9.57
N THR A 7 -10.33 21.54 -8.52
CA THR A 7 -10.12 21.02 -7.16
C THR A 7 -11.21 20.02 -6.75
N ILE A 8 -10.79 18.95 -6.08
CA ILE A 8 -11.62 17.92 -5.44
C ILE A 8 -12.38 18.55 -4.29
N GLN A 9 -13.70 18.60 -4.42
CA GLN A 9 -14.59 19.01 -3.33
C GLN A 9 -14.93 17.84 -2.41
N ASN A 10 -15.00 16.64 -2.98
CA ASN A 10 -15.30 15.40 -2.27
C ASN A 10 -14.42 14.26 -2.75
N SER A 11 -13.77 13.57 -1.79
CA SER A 11 -12.95 12.40 -2.09
C SER A 11 -13.77 11.36 -2.88
N PRO A 12 -13.27 10.91 -4.05
CA PRO A 12 -13.94 9.89 -4.85
C PRO A 12 -14.15 8.58 -4.08
N LEU A 13 -15.29 7.92 -4.31
CA LEU A 13 -15.63 6.68 -3.61
C LEU A 13 -14.58 5.57 -3.81
N TRP A 14 -13.97 5.49 -5.00
CA TRP A 14 -12.94 4.49 -5.28
C TRP A 14 -11.65 4.71 -4.47
N ILE A 15 -11.26 5.97 -4.20
CA ILE A 15 -10.10 6.27 -3.33
C ILE A 15 -10.40 5.86 -1.89
N LYS A 16 -11.60 6.20 -1.41
CA LYS A 16 -12.05 5.80 -0.06
C LYS A 16 -12.12 4.27 0.07
N GLY A 17 -12.72 3.62 -0.92
CA GLY A 17 -12.85 2.17 -0.98
C GLY A 17 -11.49 1.49 -1.01
N TRP A 18 -10.57 1.99 -1.84
CA TRP A 18 -9.21 1.49 -1.88
C TRP A 18 -8.54 1.61 -0.52
N PHE A 19 -8.45 2.81 0.08
CA PHE A 19 -7.78 2.97 1.36
C PHE A 19 -8.39 2.13 2.48
N LEU A 20 -9.71 1.94 2.50
CA LEU A 20 -10.35 1.09 3.51
C LEU A 20 -10.03 -0.39 3.28
N ILE A 21 -10.31 -0.91 2.09
CA ILE A 21 -10.15 -2.33 1.78
C ILE A 21 -8.67 -2.71 1.85
N SER A 22 -7.79 -1.88 1.27
CA SER A 22 -6.35 -2.13 1.31
C SER A 22 -5.80 -2.19 2.72
N SER A 23 -6.20 -1.27 3.60
CA SER A 23 -5.76 -1.26 4.99
C SER A 23 -6.15 -2.55 5.72
N LEU A 24 -7.34 -3.09 5.46
CA LEU A 24 -7.76 -4.37 6.07
C LEU A 24 -6.94 -5.55 5.55
N VAL A 25 -6.70 -5.61 4.24
CA VAL A 25 -5.86 -6.65 3.62
C VAL A 25 -4.42 -6.58 4.14
N VAL A 26 -3.87 -5.37 4.21
CA VAL A 26 -2.49 -5.11 4.64
C VAL A 26 -2.31 -5.35 6.15
N LEU A 27 -3.32 -5.08 6.98
CA LEU A 27 -3.28 -5.48 8.40
C LEU A 27 -3.28 -6.99 8.58
N TRP A 28 -4.04 -7.71 7.76
CA TRP A 28 -4.05 -9.17 7.78
C TRP A 28 -2.69 -9.75 7.31
N ASP A 29 -2.09 -9.18 6.28
CA ASP A 29 -0.72 -9.47 5.83
C ASP A 29 0.35 -9.16 6.90
N ALA A 30 0.33 -7.96 7.48
CA ALA A 30 1.26 -7.60 8.54
C ALA A 30 1.11 -8.51 9.76
N GLY A 31 -0.13 -8.88 10.10
CA GLY A 31 -0.43 -9.87 11.12
C GLY A 31 0.21 -11.23 10.83
N TYR A 32 0.15 -11.71 9.58
CA TYR A 32 0.86 -12.92 9.16
C TYR A 32 2.37 -12.78 9.40
N CYS A 33 2.98 -11.73 8.86
CA CYS A 33 4.44 -11.53 8.88
C CYS A 33 5.00 -11.36 10.30
N LEU A 34 4.35 -10.56 11.14
CA LEU A 34 4.85 -10.22 12.48
C LEU A 34 4.57 -11.31 13.53
N SER A 35 3.73 -12.30 13.22
CA SER A 35 3.43 -13.41 14.13
C SER A 35 4.07 -14.74 13.72
N ARG A 36 5.01 -14.72 12.79
CA ARG A 36 5.82 -15.90 12.45
C ARG A 36 6.66 -16.34 13.68
N PRO A 37 6.81 -17.64 13.95
CA PRO A 37 6.35 -18.78 13.14
C PRO A 37 4.89 -19.21 13.42
N HIS A 38 4.19 -18.61 14.39
CA HIS A 38 2.86 -19.07 14.80
C HIS A 38 1.79 -18.96 13.70
N SER A 39 1.94 -18.02 12.77
CA SER A 39 1.08 -17.85 11.60
C SER A 39 1.39 -18.78 10.42
N MET A 40 2.56 -19.42 10.40
CA MET A 40 3.04 -20.20 9.26
C MET A 40 2.49 -21.62 9.23
N GLU A 41 2.77 -22.37 8.15
CA GLU A 41 2.38 -23.78 8.04
C GLU A 41 2.87 -24.58 9.26
N GLY A 42 1.97 -25.32 9.92
CA GLY A 42 2.26 -26.01 11.21
C GLY A 42 2.17 -25.15 12.47
N GLY A 43 2.03 -23.82 12.36
CA GLY A 43 1.91 -22.90 13.49
C GLY A 43 0.54 -22.88 14.17
N LYS A 44 0.51 -22.45 15.44
CA LYS A 44 -0.70 -22.41 16.30
C LYS A 44 -1.87 -21.63 15.68
N TRP A 45 -1.59 -20.58 14.92
CA TRP A 45 -2.60 -19.66 14.36
C TRP A 45 -2.72 -19.75 12.84
N ASN A 46 -2.06 -20.71 12.18
CA ASN A 46 -2.07 -20.93 10.73
C ASN A 46 -3.49 -20.94 10.13
N ALA A 47 -4.48 -21.43 10.87
CA ALA A 47 -5.87 -21.47 10.38
C ALA A 47 -6.38 -20.13 9.84
N ILE A 48 -5.93 -19.00 10.41
CA ILE A 48 -6.31 -17.64 9.99
C ILE A 48 -5.61 -17.22 8.69
N TRP A 49 -4.44 -17.79 8.41
CA TRP A 49 -3.52 -17.40 7.33
C TRP A 49 -3.23 -18.52 6.33
N ARG A 50 -4.09 -19.55 6.26
CA ARG A 50 -3.91 -20.71 5.37
C ARG A 50 -3.52 -20.38 3.93
N PRO A 51 -4.03 -19.31 3.27
CA PRO A 51 -3.58 -18.95 1.93
C PRO A 51 -2.06 -18.72 1.81
N TYR A 52 -1.42 -18.27 2.89
CA TYR A 52 0.02 -18.05 2.93
C TYR A 52 0.85 -19.35 2.89
N ASN A 53 0.26 -20.52 3.15
CA ASN A 53 0.97 -21.79 2.98
C ASN A 53 1.31 -22.08 1.51
N LEU A 54 0.48 -21.57 0.58
CA LEU A 54 0.82 -21.55 -0.84
C LEU A 54 1.69 -20.35 -1.16
N TYR A 55 1.31 -19.16 -0.71
CA TYR A 55 2.04 -17.94 -1.08
C TYR A 55 3.51 -17.96 -0.65
N GLY A 56 3.84 -18.47 0.54
CA GLY A 56 5.22 -18.61 1.01
C GLY A 56 6.06 -19.62 0.22
N LYS A 57 5.44 -20.45 -0.63
CA LYS A 57 6.13 -21.33 -1.59
C LYS A 57 6.35 -20.64 -2.93
N ILE A 58 5.50 -19.66 -3.26
CA ILE A 58 5.68 -18.81 -4.45
C ILE A 58 6.72 -17.75 -4.17
N ASP A 59 6.61 -17.06 -3.05
CA ASP A 59 7.56 -16.05 -2.63
C ASP A 59 8.19 -16.46 -1.31
N THR A 60 9.44 -16.88 -1.36
CA THR A 60 10.13 -17.41 -0.18
C THR A 60 10.43 -16.33 0.87
N PHE A 61 10.29 -15.03 0.55
CA PHE A 61 10.23 -13.97 1.58
C PHE A 61 9.12 -14.22 2.60
N TYR A 62 8.03 -14.87 2.18
CA TYR A 62 6.92 -15.28 3.05
C TYR A 62 7.08 -16.69 3.61
N GLY A 63 8.07 -17.45 3.13
CA GLY A 63 8.35 -18.83 3.50
C GLY A 63 9.19 -18.99 4.77
N ILE A 64 9.33 -20.25 5.22
CA ILE A 64 10.11 -20.61 6.41
C ILE A 64 11.60 -20.34 6.22
N GLU A 65 12.07 -20.47 4.98
CA GLU A 65 13.46 -20.25 4.58
C GLU A 65 13.93 -18.84 4.95
N ALA A 66 13.15 -17.81 4.64
CA ALA A 66 13.47 -16.43 5.01
C ALA A 66 13.47 -16.21 6.52
N LEU A 67 12.57 -16.88 7.27
CA LEU A 67 12.55 -16.80 8.73
C LEU A 67 13.79 -17.44 9.35
N GLU A 68 14.16 -18.64 8.89
CA GLU A 68 15.34 -19.38 9.38
C GLU A 68 16.65 -18.66 9.01
N ALA A 69 16.69 -18.02 7.85
CA ALA A 69 17.80 -17.18 7.41
C ALA A 69 17.89 -15.83 8.15
N GLN A 70 16.94 -15.53 9.05
CA GLN A 70 16.81 -14.23 9.73
C GLN A 70 16.75 -13.04 8.76
N ASP A 71 16.08 -13.23 7.62
CA ASP A 71 15.86 -12.17 6.64
C ASP A 71 14.91 -11.12 7.21
N GLY A 72 15.42 -9.91 7.41
CA GLY A 72 14.68 -8.79 7.98
C GLY A 72 13.69 -8.14 7.00
N PHE A 73 13.77 -8.43 5.70
CA PHE A 73 13.02 -7.70 4.68
C PHE A 73 11.51 -7.79 4.90
N THR A 74 10.97 -9.01 5.08
CA THR A 74 9.53 -9.22 5.20
C THR A 74 8.93 -8.59 6.45
N SER A 75 9.65 -8.66 7.58
CA SER A 75 9.23 -8.00 8.82
C SER A 75 9.30 -6.48 8.72
N ALA A 76 10.31 -5.93 8.03
CA ALA A 76 10.41 -4.49 7.77
C ALA A 76 9.28 -4.00 6.86
N GLN A 77 8.95 -4.73 5.79
CA GLN A 77 7.80 -4.47 4.92
C GLN A 77 6.49 -4.48 5.72
N ALA A 78 6.29 -5.48 6.57
CA ALA A 78 5.12 -5.61 7.43
C ALA A 78 4.98 -4.46 8.44
N PHE A 79 6.09 -3.93 8.95
CA PHE A 79 6.04 -2.75 9.82
C PHE A 79 5.66 -1.49 9.04
N MET A 80 6.22 -1.29 7.84
CA MET A 80 5.85 -0.18 6.96
C MET A 80 4.36 -0.24 6.56
N ASN A 81 3.82 -1.45 6.37
CA ASN A 81 2.40 -1.71 6.18
C ASN A 81 1.53 -1.14 7.33
N LEU A 82 2.00 -1.19 8.58
CA LEU A 82 1.30 -0.57 9.71
C LEU A 82 1.32 0.97 9.64
N VAL A 83 2.46 1.55 9.25
CA VAL A 83 2.61 3.00 9.08
C VAL A 83 1.70 3.51 7.96
N GLU A 84 1.70 2.84 6.81
CA GLU A 84 0.83 3.15 5.68
C GLU A 84 -0.65 3.04 6.07
N THR A 85 -1.01 1.98 6.81
CA THR A 85 -2.38 1.79 7.30
C THR A 85 -2.82 2.93 8.24
N ALA A 86 -1.93 3.39 9.13
CA ALA A 86 -2.22 4.52 9.99
C ALA A 86 -2.53 5.80 9.18
N LEU A 87 -1.75 6.06 8.11
CA LEU A 87 -2.00 7.20 7.22
C LEU A 87 -3.28 7.03 6.40
N ASN A 88 -3.59 5.82 5.94
CA ASN A 88 -4.85 5.53 5.23
C ASN A 88 -6.05 5.80 6.13
N PHE A 89 -6.04 5.35 7.40
CA PHE A 89 -7.12 5.66 8.34
C PHE A 89 -7.15 7.12 8.74
N ALA A 90 -6.00 7.80 8.86
CA ALA A 90 -5.96 9.24 9.07
C ALA A 90 -6.65 9.97 7.91
N TYR A 91 -6.33 9.63 6.65
CA TYR A 91 -7.00 10.16 5.47
C TYR A 91 -8.53 9.96 5.54
N LEU A 92 -8.98 8.72 5.79
CA LEU A 92 -10.40 8.37 5.88
C LEU A 92 -11.12 9.11 7.02
N GLY A 93 -10.46 9.27 8.17
CA GLY A 93 -10.96 10.06 9.30
C GLY A 93 -11.12 11.53 8.92
N MET A 94 -10.07 12.14 8.35
CA MET A 94 -10.09 13.55 7.97
C MET A 94 -11.23 13.85 6.97
N ILE A 95 -11.38 13.06 5.91
CA ILE A 95 -12.44 13.30 4.93
C ILE A 95 -13.86 13.06 5.47
N THR A 96 -14.00 12.28 6.55
CA THR A 96 -15.28 12.00 7.23
C THR A 96 -15.63 13.13 8.20
N TYR A 97 -14.65 13.62 8.96
CA TYR A 97 -14.80 14.71 9.92
C TYR A 97 -14.44 16.08 9.31
N ARG A 98 -15.17 16.43 8.24
CA ARG A 98 -15.00 17.69 7.48
C ARG A 98 -14.97 18.98 8.29
N PRO A 99 -15.76 19.17 9.36
CA PRO A 99 -15.73 20.42 10.11
C PRO A 99 -14.35 20.75 10.69
N LEU A 100 -13.49 19.73 10.87
CA LEU A 100 -12.19 19.87 11.51
C LEU A 100 -11.02 19.90 10.52
N THR A 101 -11.23 19.53 9.24
CA THR A 101 -10.12 19.37 8.29
C THR A 101 -10.47 19.88 6.89
N LYS A 102 -9.55 20.66 6.32
CA LYS A 102 -9.67 21.09 4.91
C LYS A 102 -9.31 19.91 4.02
N ILE A 103 -10.10 19.71 2.96
CA ILE A 103 -9.89 18.58 2.02
C ILE A 103 -8.47 18.56 1.42
N GLY A 104 -7.81 19.70 1.23
CA GLY A 104 -6.42 19.76 0.78
C GLY A 104 -5.42 19.15 1.78
N GLN A 105 -5.65 19.30 3.09
CA GLN A 105 -4.83 18.67 4.13
C GLN A 105 -5.03 17.15 4.11
N ALA A 106 -6.27 16.69 3.97
CA ALA A 106 -6.54 15.27 3.82
C ALA A 106 -5.87 14.72 2.56
N ASN A 107 -6.00 15.40 1.41
CA ASN A 107 -5.39 14.96 0.15
C ASN A 107 -3.86 14.89 0.22
N LEU A 108 -3.21 15.75 1.01
CA LEU A 108 -1.77 15.62 1.28
C LEU A 108 -1.44 14.31 2.01
N VAL A 109 -2.20 13.97 3.08
CA VAL A 109 -2.01 12.71 3.81
C VAL A 109 -2.25 11.50 2.90
N GLY A 110 -3.33 11.52 2.11
CA GLY A 110 -3.63 10.44 1.16
C GLY A 110 -2.57 10.31 0.05
N PHE A 111 -2.06 11.42 -0.46
CA PHE A 111 -0.97 11.42 -1.45
C PHE A 111 0.30 10.79 -0.87
N THR A 112 0.68 11.18 0.36
CA THR A 112 1.83 10.61 1.07
C THR A 112 1.67 9.12 1.30
N ALA A 113 0.50 8.67 1.78
CA ALA A 113 0.22 7.26 2.02
C ALA A 113 0.37 6.43 0.74
N ALA A 114 -0.25 6.89 -0.36
CA ALA A 114 -0.14 6.22 -1.66
C ALA A 114 1.30 6.20 -2.19
N SER A 115 2.07 7.28 -1.98
CA SER A 115 3.47 7.36 -2.39
C SER A 115 4.36 6.35 -1.65
N LEU A 116 4.13 6.15 -0.34
CA LEU A 116 4.84 5.15 0.45
C LEU A 116 4.54 3.74 -0.06
N THR A 117 3.27 3.42 -0.33
CA THR A 117 2.90 2.11 -0.90
C THR A 117 3.60 1.86 -2.23
N VAL A 118 3.58 2.82 -3.16
CA VAL A 118 4.28 2.69 -4.46
C VAL A 118 5.78 2.47 -4.25
N ALA A 119 6.43 3.34 -3.46
CA ALA A 119 7.87 3.27 -3.24
C ALA A 119 8.29 1.93 -2.63
N LYS A 120 7.53 1.47 -1.63
CA LYS A 120 7.76 0.20 -0.95
C LYS A 120 7.58 -0.99 -1.90
N THR A 121 6.49 -1.05 -2.67
CA THR A 121 6.25 -2.16 -3.60
C THR A 121 7.22 -2.17 -4.77
N VAL A 122 7.64 -1.01 -5.26
CA VAL A 122 8.72 -0.90 -6.24
C VAL A 122 10.04 -1.40 -5.65
N LEU A 123 10.37 -1.00 -4.41
CA LEU A 123 11.56 -1.52 -3.72
C LEU A 123 11.53 -3.05 -3.62
N TYR A 124 10.37 -3.63 -3.31
CA TYR A 124 10.21 -5.08 -3.25
C TYR A 124 10.50 -5.77 -4.60
N TRP A 125 10.02 -5.21 -5.72
CA TRP A 125 10.37 -5.71 -7.06
C TRP A 125 11.86 -5.56 -7.37
N LEU A 126 12.45 -4.44 -6.97
CA LEU A 126 13.87 -4.17 -7.20
C LEU A 126 14.77 -5.09 -6.38
N VAL A 127 14.40 -5.39 -5.13
CA VAL A 127 15.12 -6.36 -4.29
C VAL A 127 15.15 -7.72 -4.98
N GLU A 128 14.01 -8.17 -5.52
CA GLU A 128 13.94 -9.45 -6.22
C GLU A 128 14.75 -9.44 -7.54
N LEU A 129 14.71 -8.34 -8.29
CA LEU A 129 15.50 -8.20 -9.50
C LEU A 129 17.02 -8.20 -9.19
N PHE A 130 17.45 -7.45 -8.18
CA PHE A 130 18.86 -7.28 -7.84
C PHE A 130 19.44 -8.43 -7.01
N SER A 131 18.60 -9.29 -6.42
CA SER A 131 19.01 -10.56 -5.81
C SER A 131 19.19 -11.69 -6.84
N GLY A 132 18.90 -11.43 -8.12
CA GLY A 132 18.97 -12.45 -9.17
C GLY A 132 17.76 -13.38 -9.16
N MET A 133 16.58 -12.86 -8.79
CA MET A 133 15.33 -13.62 -8.62
C MET A 133 15.43 -14.69 -7.52
N GLN A 134 16.08 -14.35 -6.40
CA GLN A 134 16.40 -15.32 -5.34
C GLN A 134 15.15 -15.94 -4.70
N HIS A 135 14.05 -15.19 -4.57
CA HIS A 135 12.88 -15.63 -3.78
C HIS A 135 11.70 -16.10 -4.64
N THR A 136 11.72 -15.80 -5.93
CA THR A 136 10.62 -16.10 -6.85
C THR A 136 11.08 -16.74 -8.17
N GLY A 137 12.38 -16.80 -8.43
CA GLY A 137 12.94 -17.33 -9.69
C GLY A 137 12.77 -18.84 -9.88
N HIS A 138 12.42 -19.58 -8.83
CA HIS A 138 12.15 -21.02 -8.89
C HIS A 138 10.74 -21.34 -9.42
N ASN A 139 9.85 -20.36 -9.53
CA ASN A 139 8.47 -20.59 -9.93
C ASN A 139 8.32 -20.87 -11.43
N GLU A 140 7.29 -21.63 -11.79
CA GLU A 140 6.80 -21.63 -13.17
C GLU A 140 6.34 -20.22 -13.57
N LEU A 141 6.59 -19.84 -14.82
CA LEU A 141 6.26 -18.50 -15.34
C LEU A 141 4.78 -18.12 -15.10
N ARG A 142 3.87 -19.09 -15.23
CA ARG A 142 2.44 -18.88 -14.99
C ARG A 142 2.18 -18.47 -13.55
N ASP A 143 2.71 -19.22 -12.59
CA ASP A 143 2.46 -18.98 -11.17
C ASP A 143 3.16 -17.71 -10.70
N PHE A 144 4.38 -17.44 -11.20
CA PHE A 144 5.06 -16.17 -11.02
C PHE A 144 4.19 -14.98 -11.47
N ILE A 145 3.64 -15.03 -12.68
CA ILE A 145 2.80 -13.94 -13.20
C ILE A 145 1.52 -13.78 -12.39
N LEU A 146 0.79 -14.88 -12.15
CA LEU A 146 -0.53 -14.83 -11.54
C LEU A 146 -0.50 -14.53 -10.04
N LEU A 147 0.48 -15.06 -9.32
CA LEU A 147 0.52 -15.00 -7.86
C LEU A 147 1.51 -13.95 -7.34
N TRP A 148 2.49 -13.52 -8.14
CA TRP A 148 3.45 -12.49 -7.73
C TRP A 148 3.34 -11.19 -8.55
N VAL A 149 3.40 -11.25 -9.88
CA VAL A 149 3.41 -10.03 -10.72
C VAL A 149 2.09 -9.26 -10.66
N ILE A 150 0.96 -9.93 -10.89
CA ILE A 150 -0.35 -9.25 -10.94
C ILE A 150 -0.74 -8.64 -9.59
N PRO A 151 -0.66 -9.37 -8.46
CA PRO A 151 -1.05 -8.81 -7.16
C PRO A 151 -0.18 -7.61 -6.76
N ASN A 152 1.14 -7.71 -6.91
CA ASN A 152 2.04 -6.60 -6.60
C ASN A 152 1.92 -5.46 -7.61
N GLY A 153 1.66 -5.75 -8.89
CA GLY A 153 1.38 -4.75 -9.91
C GLY A 153 0.14 -3.91 -9.56
N ALA A 154 -0.91 -4.50 -8.98
CA ALA A 154 -2.07 -3.76 -8.51
C ALA A 154 -1.71 -2.77 -7.38
N TRP A 155 -0.80 -3.15 -6.48
CA TRP A 155 -0.26 -2.28 -5.42
C TRP A 155 0.63 -1.14 -5.92
N ILE A 156 1.11 -1.20 -7.16
CA ILE A 156 1.79 -0.07 -7.81
C ILE A 156 0.77 0.80 -8.56
N LEU A 157 -0.06 0.17 -9.39
CA LEU A 157 -0.96 0.86 -10.31
C LEU A 157 -2.04 1.68 -9.58
N VAL A 158 -2.75 1.09 -8.62
CA VAL A 158 -3.87 1.78 -7.96
C VAL A 158 -3.39 2.92 -7.06
N PRO A 159 -2.39 2.74 -6.17
CA PRO A 159 -1.81 3.84 -5.42
C PRO A 159 -1.18 4.91 -6.33
N GLY A 160 -0.55 4.53 -7.46
CA GLY A 160 -0.07 5.47 -8.46
C GLY A 160 -1.18 6.34 -9.06
N MET A 161 -2.34 5.75 -9.37
CA MET A 161 -3.52 6.52 -9.80
C MET A 161 -4.03 7.47 -8.70
N ILE A 162 -3.98 7.06 -7.43
CA ILE A 162 -4.34 7.93 -6.29
C ILE A 162 -3.36 9.10 -6.18
N MET A 163 -2.05 8.86 -6.31
CA MET A 163 -1.03 9.90 -6.32
C MET A 163 -1.31 10.94 -7.41
N VAL A 164 -1.61 10.50 -8.64
CA VAL A 164 -1.94 11.42 -9.74
C VAL A 164 -3.22 12.21 -9.44
N ALA A 165 -4.27 11.54 -8.95
CA ALA A 165 -5.55 12.18 -8.67
C ALA A 165 -5.46 13.24 -7.56
N LEU A 166 -4.83 12.89 -6.43
CA LEU A 166 -4.68 13.79 -5.29
C LEU A 166 -3.61 14.86 -5.56
N GLY A 167 -2.53 14.53 -6.27
CA GLY A 167 -1.49 15.47 -6.67
C GLY A 167 -2.01 16.59 -7.58
N ARG A 168 -2.87 16.26 -8.56
CA ARG A 168 -3.53 17.27 -9.41
C ARG A 168 -4.38 18.25 -8.59
N ASP A 169 -5.10 17.75 -7.58
CA ASP A 169 -5.86 18.62 -6.68
C ASP A 169 -4.94 19.52 -5.85
N LEU A 170 -3.83 18.99 -5.34
CA LEU A 170 -2.86 19.77 -4.58
C LEU A 170 -2.25 20.89 -5.43
N PHE A 171 -1.85 20.62 -6.67
CA PHE A 171 -1.35 21.64 -7.59
C PHE A 171 -2.40 22.72 -7.88
N ALA A 172 -3.63 22.33 -8.22
CA ALA A 172 -4.70 23.29 -8.50
C ALA A 172 -4.98 24.24 -7.32
N ARG A 173 -4.80 23.77 -6.06
CA ARG A 173 -4.94 24.62 -4.87
C ARG A 173 -3.78 25.60 -4.70
N LEU A 174 -2.55 25.18 -5.01
CA LEU A 174 -1.38 26.04 -4.95
C LEU A 174 -1.51 27.19 -5.96
N ASP A 175 -1.92 26.88 -7.19
CA ASP A 175 -2.13 27.88 -8.24
C ASP A 175 -3.20 28.90 -7.83
N GLN A 176 -4.34 28.43 -7.32
CA GLN A 176 -5.43 29.31 -6.84
C GLN A 176 -5.00 30.21 -5.68
N GLN A 177 -4.11 29.73 -4.79
CA GLN A 177 -3.60 30.53 -3.70
C GLN A 177 -2.64 31.61 -4.20
N GLN A 178 -1.81 31.28 -5.19
CA GLN A 178 -0.90 32.24 -5.81
C GLN A 178 -1.65 33.35 -6.56
N ASP A 179 -2.72 33.00 -7.29
CA ASP A 179 -3.52 33.99 -8.02
C ASP A 179 -4.25 34.95 -7.08
N LYS A 180 -4.76 34.46 -5.95
CA LYS A 180 -5.36 35.33 -4.92
C LYS A 180 -4.34 36.31 -4.34
N SER A 181 -3.13 35.83 -4.05
CA SER A 181 -2.05 36.68 -3.53
C SER A 181 -1.58 37.76 -4.51
N LYS A 182 -1.79 37.59 -5.82
CA LYS A 182 -1.46 38.62 -6.84
C LYS A 182 -2.58 39.64 -7.04
N ALA A 183 -3.80 39.30 -6.63
CA ALA A 183 -4.98 40.14 -6.78
C ALA A 183 -5.23 41.07 -5.57
N GLU A 184 -4.56 40.79 -4.44
CA GLU A 184 -4.49 41.63 -3.22
C GLU A 184 -3.32 42.63 -3.31
#